data_AF-B3ECD7-F1
#
_entry.id   AF-B3ECD7-F1
#
_cell.length_a   1.000
_cell.length_b   1.000
_cell.length_c   1.000
_cell.angle_alpha   90.00
_cell.angle_beta   90.00
_cell.angle_gamma   90.00
#
_symmetry.space_group_name_H-M   'P 1'
#
loop_
_entity.id
_entity.type
_entity.pdbx_description
1 polymer ?
#
loop_
_entity_poly.entity_id
_entity_poly.type
_entity_poly.pdbx_seq_one_letter_code
_entity_poly.pdbx_strand_id
1 'polypeptide(L)'
;MMQSMNNTKTEGEKLKAHYTPVVTEIVESWAEGKPLNSDSGKANGYFRLTAWLLEYVMLHNSLPKGVHPMPEGRDRFGRTEPSFPVDFDALTDGFVLPG
;
A
#
# COMPACT_ATOMS: atom_id res chain seq x y z
N MET A 1 14.39 35.46 -18.88
CA MET A 1 13.59 34.27 -19.27
C MET A 1 14.33 33.05 -18.76
N MET A 2 13.82 32.37 -17.73
CA MET A 2 14.38 31.11 -17.24
C MET A 2 13.24 30.13 -16.94
N GLN A 3 13.17 29.11 -17.80
CA GLN A 3 12.65 27.75 -17.65
C GLN A 3 11.32 27.55 -16.88
N SER A 4 10.24 27.34 -17.64
CA SER A 4 9.09 26.56 -17.17
C SER A 4 9.57 25.12 -16.93
N MET A 5 9.59 24.69 -15.67
CA MET A 5 9.66 23.28 -15.31
C MET A 5 8.39 22.59 -15.82
N ASN A 6 8.53 21.75 -16.85
CA ASN A 6 7.44 20.92 -17.36
C ASN A 6 7.05 19.89 -16.28
N ASN A 7 6.01 20.24 -15.52
CA ASN A 7 5.48 19.45 -14.41
C ASN A 7 4.49 18.38 -14.91
N THR A 8 4.87 17.57 -15.90
CA THR A 8 3.98 16.56 -16.48
C THR A 8 4.21 15.23 -15.79
N LYS A 9 3.35 14.89 -14.81
CA LYS A 9 3.32 13.56 -14.21
C LYS A 9 3.03 12.51 -15.30
N THR A 10 3.73 11.39 -15.23
CA THR A 10 3.46 10.21 -16.06
C THR A 10 2.05 9.67 -15.78
N GLU A 11 1.47 8.93 -16.73
CA GLU A 11 0.17 8.26 -16.50
C GLU A 11 0.23 7.30 -15.30
N GLY A 12 1.36 6.61 -15.10
CA GLY A 12 1.57 5.76 -13.92
C GLY A 12 1.58 6.54 -12.59
N GLU A 13 2.18 7.73 -12.55
CA GLU A 13 2.16 8.59 -11.36
C GLU A 13 0.78 9.18 -11.09
N LYS A 14 0.01 9.50 -12.13
CA LYS A 14 -1.40 9.93 -11.98
C LYS A 14 -2.25 8.79 -11.43
N LEU A 15 -2.12 7.59 -11.99
CA LEU A 15 -2.85 6.40 -11.54
C LEU A 15 -2.47 6.03 -10.11
N LYS A 16 -1.19 6.10 -9.77
CA LYS A 16 -0.71 5.95 -8.39
C LYS A 16 -1.35 6.97 -7.46
N ALA A 17 -1.35 8.24 -7.83
CA ALA A 17 -1.96 9.29 -7.03
C ALA A 17 -3.48 9.12 -6.87
N HIS A 18 -4.16 8.57 -7.88
CA HIS A 18 -5.59 8.24 -7.86
C HIS A 18 -5.92 7.19 -6.80
N TYR A 19 -5.16 6.10 -6.73
CA TYR A 19 -5.42 5.02 -5.77
C TYR A 19 -4.78 5.20 -4.39
N THR A 20 -3.77 6.06 -4.26
CA THR A 20 -3.04 6.24 -2.98
C THR A 20 -3.97 6.53 -1.78
N PRO A 21 -5.00 7.40 -1.88
CA PRO A 21 -5.89 7.68 -0.75
C PRO A 21 -6.64 6.44 -0.25
N VAL A 22 -7.34 5.72 -1.12
CA VAL A 22 -8.12 4.52 -0.72
C VAL A 22 -7.20 3.39 -0.22
N VAL A 23 -6.03 3.21 -0.84
CA VAL A 23 -5.04 2.24 -0.37
C VAL A 23 -4.53 2.61 1.03
N THR A 24 -4.29 3.90 1.29
CA THR A 24 -3.85 4.35 2.60
C THR A 24 -4.91 4.08 3.65
N GLU A 25 -6.17 4.39 3.36
CA GLU A 25 -7.29 4.16 4.28
C GLU A 25 -7.46 2.68 4.64
N ILE A 26 -7.41 1.79 3.65
CA ILE A 26 -7.46 0.34 3.87
C ILE A 26 -6.31 -0.11 4.78
N VAL A 27 -5.08 0.33 4.51
CA VAL A 27 -3.91 -0.10 5.30
C VAL A 27 -3.88 0.54 6.69
N GLU A 28 -4.45 1.73 6.87
CA GLU A 28 -4.65 2.33 8.19
C GLU A 28 -5.67 1.55 9.03
N SER A 29 -6.79 1.11 8.43
CA SER A 29 -7.73 0.21 9.09
C SER A 29 -7.09 -1.12 9.46
N TRP A 30 -6.30 -1.72 8.55
CA TRP A 30 -5.52 -2.92 8.87
C TRP A 30 -4.55 -2.71 10.05
N ALA A 31 -3.94 -1.53 10.15
CA ALA A 31 -2.94 -1.24 11.18
C ALA A 31 -3.54 -0.94 12.56
N GLU A 32 -4.86 -0.73 12.65
CA GLU A 32 -5.53 -0.37 13.90
C GLU A 32 -5.33 -1.45 14.97
N GLY A 33 -4.94 -1.02 16.18
CA GLY A 33 -4.68 -1.91 17.31
C GLY A 33 -3.41 -2.78 17.20
N LYS A 34 -2.67 -2.72 16.09
CA LYS A 34 -1.41 -3.47 15.93
C LYS A 34 -0.24 -2.77 16.63
N PRO A 35 0.74 -3.52 17.15
CA PRO A 35 1.95 -2.94 17.73
C PRO A 35 2.70 -2.06 16.73
N LEU A 36 3.10 -0.88 17.18
CA LEU A 36 3.86 0.06 16.36
C LEU A 36 5.34 -0.29 16.38
N ASN A 37 5.98 -0.12 15.23
CA ASN A 37 7.42 -0.11 15.11
C ASN A 37 7.97 1.23 15.66
N SER A 38 8.94 1.18 16.56
CA SER A 38 9.51 2.36 17.22
C SER A 38 10.18 3.35 16.24
N ASP A 39 10.61 2.88 15.08
CA ASP A 39 11.37 3.69 14.13
C ASP A 39 10.47 4.43 13.15
N SER A 40 9.37 3.79 12.73
CA SER A 40 8.46 4.34 11.73
C SER A 40 7.15 4.88 12.31
N GLY A 41 6.82 4.52 13.55
CA GLY A 41 5.52 4.81 14.16
C GLY A 41 4.34 4.10 13.47
N LYS A 42 4.61 3.12 12.59
CA LYS A 42 3.61 2.34 11.85
C LYS A 42 3.70 0.86 12.22
N ALA A 43 2.64 0.10 12.00
CA ALA A 43 2.64 -1.34 12.21
C ALA A 43 3.71 -2.04 11.34
N ASN A 44 4.30 -3.12 11.85
CA ASN A 44 5.21 -3.94 11.06
C ASN A 44 4.50 -4.46 9.80
N GLY A 45 5.09 -4.28 8.62
CA GLY A 45 4.47 -4.65 7.35
C GLY A 45 3.57 -3.58 6.72
N TYR A 46 3.29 -2.45 7.40
CA TYR A 46 2.48 -1.34 6.88
C TYR A 46 2.90 -0.93 5.46
N PHE A 47 4.16 -0.53 5.29
CA PHE A 47 4.64 -0.06 3.99
C PHE A 47 4.70 -1.16 2.94
N ARG A 48 4.92 -2.43 3.34
CA ARG A 48 4.90 -3.57 2.41
C ARG A 48 3.49 -3.81 1.89
N LEU A 49 2.51 -3.81 2.78
CA LEU A 49 1.11 -3.96 2.41
C LEU A 49 0.64 -2.77 1.56
N THR A 50 1.01 -1.53 1.91
CA THR A 50 0.70 -0.34 1.08
C THR A 50 1.28 -0.49 -0.33
N ALA A 51 2.56 -0.84 -0.46
CA ALA A 51 3.19 -0.97 -1.76
C ALA A 51 2.56 -2.08 -2.60
N TRP A 52 2.34 -3.25 -1.99
CA TRP A 52 1.73 -4.41 -2.65
C TRP A 52 0.30 -4.10 -3.11
N LEU A 53 -0.52 -3.51 -2.23
CA LEU A 53 -1.92 -3.20 -2.54
C LEU A 53 -2.02 -2.13 -3.64
N LEU A 54 -1.15 -1.12 -3.60
CA LEU A 54 -1.09 -0.08 -4.62
C LEU A 54 -0.74 -0.65 -6.00
N GLU A 55 0.26 -1.54 -6.05
CA GLU A 55 0.62 -2.24 -7.29
C GLU A 55 -0.54 -3.10 -7.81
N TYR A 56 -1.20 -3.84 -6.92
CA TYR A 56 -2.34 -4.69 -7.29
C TYR A 56 -3.48 -3.88 -7.91
N VAL A 57 -3.93 -2.80 -7.26
CA VAL A 57 -5.06 -2.01 -7.77
C VAL A 57 -4.70 -1.26 -9.06
N MET A 58 -3.45 -0.85 -9.22
CA MET A 58 -2.97 -0.24 -10.46
C MET A 58 -2.96 -1.24 -11.63
N LEU A 59 -2.62 -2.51 -11.36
CA LEU A 59 -2.56 -3.55 -12.38
C LEU A 59 -3.94 -4.13 -12.74
N HIS A 60 -4.81 -4.30 -11.75
CA HIS A 60 -6.05 -5.05 -11.88
C HIS A 60 -7.31 -4.18 -11.86
N ASN A 61 -7.19 -2.89 -11.52
CA ASN A 61 -8.33 -1.98 -11.31
C ASN A 61 -9.45 -2.63 -10.47
N SER A 62 -9.06 -3.38 -9.45
CA SER A 62 -9.98 -4.11 -8.56
C SER A 62 -9.30 -4.36 -7.22
N LEU A 63 -10.11 -4.52 -6.16
CA LEU A 63 -9.62 -4.92 -4.85
C LEU A 63 -9.28 -6.42 -4.86
N PRO A 64 -8.19 -6.84 -4.20
CA PRO A 64 -7.85 -8.25 -4.07
C PRO A 64 -8.94 -9.02 -3.31
N LYS A 65 -9.01 -10.33 -3.52
CA LYS A 65 -9.92 -11.24 -2.82
C LYS A 65 -9.18 -12.41 -2.22
N GLY A 66 -9.69 -12.93 -1.11
CA GLY A 66 -9.12 -14.04 -0.36
C GLY A 66 -7.82 -13.70 0.38
N VAL A 67 -7.11 -14.74 0.79
CA VAL A 67 -5.86 -14.61 1.56
C VAL A 67 -4.65 -14.56 0.65
N HIS A 68 -3.84 -13.51 0.74
CA HIS A 68 -2.59 -13.37 0.00
C HIS A 68 -1.39 -13.31 0.95
N PRO A 69 -0.30 -14.04 0.68
CA PRO A 69 0.95 -13.86 1.41
C PRO A 69 1.62 -12.55 0.96
N MET A 70 1.93 -11.68 1.92
CA MET A 70 2.78 -10.53 1.65
C MET A 70 4.22 -10.99 1.43
N PRO A 71 4.95 -10.40 0.47
CA PRO A 71 6.32 -10.80 0.21
C PRO A 71 7.22 -10.57 1.43
N GLU A 72 8.28 -11.37 1.54
CA GLU A 72 9.34 -11.14 2.52
C GLU A 72 9.94 -9.74 2.35
N GLY A 73 10.24 -9.11 3.48
CA GLY A 73 10.81 -7.77 3.53
C GLY A 73 12.27 -7.77 3.96
N ARG A 74 12.84 -6.57 3.99
CA ARG A 74 14.07 -6.31 4.73
C ARG A 74 13.88 -5.07 5.60
N ASP A 75 14.31 -5.19 6.85
CA ASP A 75 14.35 -4.04 7.75
C ASP A 75 15.51 -3.09 7.38
N ARG A 76 15.56 -1.93 8.05
CA ARG A 76 16.63 -0.94 7.85
C ARG A 76 18.05 -1.44 8.20
N PHE A 77 18.15 -2.56 8.92
CA PHE A 77 19.41 -3.21 9.29
C PHE A 77 19.77 -4.35 8.32
N GLY A 78 18.99 -4.54 7.26
CA GLY A 78 19.18 -5.58 6.26
C GLY A 78 18.75 -6.98 6.71
N ARG A 79 18.07 -7.12 7.85
CA ARG A 79 17.52 -8.40 8.33
C ARG A 79 16.25 -8.74 7.58
N THR A 80 16.08 -10.01 7.24
CA THR A 80 14.85 -10.50 6.61
C THR A 80 13.68 -10.33 7.56
N GLU A 81 12.61 -9.70 7.05
CA GLU A 81 11.31 -9.70 7.70
C GLU A 81 10.45 -10.79 7.05
N PRO A 82 9.85 -11.68 7.84
CA PRO A 82 9.09 -12.80 7.29
C PRO A 82 7.86 -12.33 6.51
N SER A 83 7.44 -13.17 5.56
CA SER A 83 6.13 -13.09 4.94
C SER A 83 5.03 -13.18 6.00
N PHE A 84 3.89 -12.53 5.73
CA PHE A 84 2.70 -12.62 6.56
C PHE A 84 1.44 -12.69 5.69
N PRO A 85 0.42 -13.46 6.08
CA PRO A 85 -0.84 -13.53 5.35
C PRO A 85 -1.68 -12.27 5.60
N VAL A 86 -2.43 -11.84 4.59
CA VAL A 86 -3.47 -10.82 4.70
C VAL A 86 -4.76 -11.35 4.09
N ASP A 87 -5.83 -11.33 4.88
CA ASP A 87 -7.18 -11.66 4.43
C ASP A 87 -7.83 -10.40 3.84
N PHE A 88 -7.94 -10.33 2.51
CA PHE A 88 -8.51 -9.18 1.82
C PHE A 88 -10.03 -9.19 1.79
N ASP A 89 -10.69 -10.34 2.03
CA ASP A 89 -12.15 -10.40 2.07
C ASP A 89 -12.68 -9.61 3.27
N ALA A 90 -12.03 -9.77 4.44
CA ALA A 90 -12.34 -8.97 5.62
C ALA A 90 -11.80 -7.54 5.52
N LEU A 91 -10.57 -7.38 5.03
CA LEU A 91 -9.88 -6.09 5.05
C LEU A 91 -10.48 -5.06 4.09
N THR A 92 -11.03 -5.51 2.96
CA THR A 92 -11.57 -4.61 1.93
C THR A 92 -13.09 -4.49 1.97
N ASP A 93 -13.74 -5.12 2.95
CA ASP A 93 -15.19 -5.00 3.12
C ASP A 93 -15.59 -3.54 3.37
N GLY A 94 -16.62 -3.08 2.65
CA GLY A 94 -17.06 -1.69 2.67
C GLY A 94 -16.20 -0.69 1.87
N PHE A 95 -15.06 -1.09 1.30
CA PHE A 95 -14.25 -0.20 0.46
C PHE A 95 -14.65 -0.26 -1.02
N VAL A 96 -14.56 0.88 -1.70
CA VAL A 96 -14.81 1.01 -3.13
C VAL A 96 -13.66 1.78 -3.78
N LEU A 97 -13.14 1.26 -4.89
CA LEU A 97 -12.11 1.98 -5.66
C LEU A 97 -12.71 3.22 -6.34
N PRO A 98 -11.96 4.34 -6.40
CA PRO A 98 -12.39 5.51 -7.15
C PRO A 98 -12.45 5.17 -8.65
N GLY A 99 -13.57 5.53 -9.29
CA GLY A 99 -13.81 5.38 -10.73
C GLY A 99 -13.06 6.37 -11.60
#